data_AF-A0A3N1CSG8-F1
#
_entry.id   AF-A0A3N1CSG8-F1
#
_cell.length_a   1.000
_cell.length_b   1.000
_cell.length_c   1.000
_cell.angle_alpha   90.00
_cell.angle_beta   90.00
_cell.angle_gamma   90.00
#
_symmetry.space_group_name_H-M   'P 1'
#
loop_
_entity.id
_entity.type
_entity.pdbx_description
1 polymer ?
#
loop_
_entity_poly.entity_id
_entity_poly.type
_entity_poly.pdbx_seq_one_letter_code
_entity_poly.pdbx_strand_id
1 'polypeptide(L)'
;MCLGQARHRSENVPFVPIVFLCIDPLTNGGNCPALFVDPTSGDLLFQGDEETDVETRAQTARHSPMGERETMVRIPARMRKLILEALSAVENGDPVH
;
A
#
# COMPACT_ATOMS: atom_id res chain seq x y z
N MET A 1 15.51 50.64 0.57
CA MET A 1 14.60 49.50 0.33
C MET A 1 15.28 48.23 0.82
N CYS A 2 14.88 47.70 1.98
CA CYS A 2 15.26 46.36 2.41
C CYS A 2 14.10 45.42 2.02
N LEU A 3 14.33 44.51 1.08
CA LEU A 3 13.38 43.43 0.82
C LEU A 3 13.46 42.44 1.98
N GLY A 4 12.33 42.27 2.68
CA GLY A 4 12.16 41.25 3.71
C GLY A 4 12.28 39.86 3.08
N GLN A 5 13.16 39.04 3.65
CA GLN A 5 13.23 37.62 3.36
C GLN A 5 11.95 36.97 3.88
N ALA A 6 11.14 36.44 2.96
CA ALA A 6 9.97 35.63 3.28
C ALA A 6 10.45 34.39 4.05
N ARG A 7 10.03 34.28 5.31
CA ARG A 7 10.21 33.07 6.10
C ARG A 7 9.33 32.00 5.46
N HIS A 8 9.94 31.03 4.78
CA HIS A 8 9.29 29.79 4.40
C HIS A 8 8.83 29.12 5.70
N ARG A 9 7.53 29.25 6.04
CA ARG A 9 6.94 28.44 7.10
C ARG A 9 6.99 27.01 6.57
N SER A 10 7.81 26.17 7.20
CA SER A 10 7.63 24.72 7.12
C SER A 10 6.25 24.47 7.73
N GLU A 11 5.27 24.14 6.90
CA GLU A 11 3.97 23.70 7.38
C GLU A 11 4.21 22.43 8.19
N ASN A 12 3.86 22.48 9.47
CA ASN A 12 4.00 21.36 10.39
C ASN A 12 2.85 20.39 10.09
N VAL A 13 2.96 19.63 9.00
CA VAL A 13 2.00 18.57 8.66
C VAL A 13 2.08 17.54 9.78
N PRO A 14 0.99 17.27 10.51
CA PRO A 14 1.00 16.27 11.56
C PRO A 14 1.38 14.92 10.95
N PHE A 15 2.36 14.24 11.56
CA PHE A 15 2.73 12.89 11.18
C PHE A 15 1.55 11.96 11.47
N VAL A 16 1.03 11.33 10.42
CA VAL A 16 0.03 10.27 10.52
C VAL A 16 0.76 8.95 10.22
N PRO A 17 0.79 7.99 11.16
CA PRO A 17 1.46 6.73 10.92
C PRO A 17 0.70 5.87 9.90
N ILE A 18 1.44 5.13 9.08
CA ILE A 18 0.89 4.06 8.24
C ILE A 18 0.31 2.97 9.16
N VAL A 19 -0.90 2.53 8.86
CA VAL A 19 -1.64 1.55 9.68
C VAL A 19 -1.53 0.16 9.04
N PHE A 20 -1.13 -0.84 9.84
CA PHE A 20 -1.13 -2.23 9.45
C PHE A 20 -2.57 -2.77 9.38
N LEU A 21 -2.88 -3.55 8.34
CA LEU A 21 -4.22 -4.10 8.13
C LEU A 21 -4.24 -5.62 8.23
N CYS A 22 -3.37 -6.31 7.49
CA CYS A 22 -3.27 -7.77 7.56
C CYS A 22 -1.94 -8.27 6.98
N ILE A 23 -1.59 -9.51 7.34
CA ILE A 23 -0.44 -10.25 6.82
C ILE A 23 -0.89 -11.66 6.43
N ASP A 24 -0.18 -12.28 5.50
CA ASP A 24 -0.34 -13.69 5.18
C ASP A 24 -0.25 -14.56 6.46
N PRO A 25 -1.26 -15.39 6.78
CA PRO A 25 -1.26 -16.18 8.00
C PRO A 25 -0.28 -17.37 7.99
N LEU A 26 0.32 -17.72 6.84
CA LEU A 26 1.28 -18.83 6.73
C LEU A 26 2.73 -18.33 6.77
N THR A 27 3.05 -17.45 7.71
CA THR A 27 4.39 -16.87 7.88
C THR A 27 5.38 -17.90 8.46
N ASN A 28 6.36 -18.34 7.66
CA ASN A 28 7.35 -19.37 8.06
C ASN A 28 8.81 -18.88 8.14
N GLY A 29 9.05 -17.56 8.25
CA GLY A 29 10.40 -17.04 8.55
C GLY A 29 10.86 -15.78 7.81
N GLY A 30 10.01 -15.12 7.00
CA GLY A 30 10.32 -13.85 6.33
C GLY A 30 9.49 -13.62 5.06
N ASN A 31 9.54 -12.40 4.50
CA ASN A 31 8.92 -12.01 3.21
C ASN A 31 7.44 -12.36 3.06
N CYS A 32 6.63 -11.98 4.03
CA CYS A 32 5.22 -12.30 4.01
C CYS A 32 4.43 -11.14 3.39
N PRO A 33 3.55 -11.41 2.42
CA PRO A 33 2.71 -10.38 1.86
C PRO A 33 1.85 -9.72 2.93
N ALA A 34 1.74 -8.40 2.88
CA ALA A 34 1.06 -7.59 3.88
C ALA A 34 0.34 -6.40 3.23
N LEU A 35 -0.68 -5.92 3.92
CA LEU A 35 -1.48 -4.78 3.52
C LEU A 35 -1.45 -3.71 4.62
N PHE A 36 -1.31 -2.46 4.19
CA PHE A 36 -1.34 -1.27 5.04
C PHE A 36 -2.20 -0.19 4.40
N VAL A 37 -2.57 0.82 5.19
CA VAL A 37 -3.25 2.04 4.72
C VAL A 37 -2.51 3.28 5.17
N ASP A 38 -2.38 4.27 4.28
CA ASP A 38 -2.03 5.65 4.64
C ASP A 38 -3.32 6.38 5.04
N PRO A 39 -3.52 6.72 6.33
CA PRO A 39 -4.77 7.35 6.75
C PRO A 39 -4.92 8.80 6.26
N THR A 40 -3.86 9.39 5.71
CA THR A 40 -3.88 10.76 5.16
C THR A 40 -4.56 10.79 3.79
N SER A 41 -4.19 9.85 2.91
CA SER A 41 -4.70 9.77 1.54
C SER A 41 -5.79 8.71 1.36
N GLY A 42 -5.87 7.73 2.25
CA GLY A 42 -6.65 6.51 2.07
C GLY A 42 -5.98 5.49 1.14
N ASP A 43 -4.74 5.74 0.70
CA ASP A 43 -4.04 4.84 -0.22
C ASP A 43 -3.66 3.53 0.47
N LEU A 44 -3.72 2.46 -0.30
CA LEU A 44 -3.31 1.13 0.14
C LEU A 44 -1.87 0.86 -0.25
N LEU A 45 -1.10 0.32 0.69
CA LEU A 45 0.25 -0.15 0.42
C LEU A 45 0.27 -1.68 0.51
N PHE A 46 0.72 -2.31 -0.58
CA PHE A 46 0.89 -3.75 -0.65
C PHE A 46 2.38 -4.10 -0.61
N GLN A 47 2.75 -4.94 0.36
CA GLN A 47 4.02 -5.63 0.38
C GLN A 47 3.82 -7.04 -0.15
N GLY A 48 4.69 -7.52 -1.03
CA GLY A 48 4.66 -8.89 -1.55
C GLY A 48 5.78 -9.14 -2.54
N ASP A 49 5.83 -10.36 -3.07
CA ASP A 49 6.78 -10.73 -4.11
C ASP A 49 6.40 -10.10 -5.45
N GLU A 50 7.40 -9.58 -6.16
CA GLU A 50 7.25 -9.12 -7.53
C GLU A 50 6.83 -10.27 -8.45
N GLU A 51 5.88 -9.99 -9.33
CA GLU A 51 5.51 -10.86 -10.41
C GLU A 51 6.60 -10.91 -11.46
N THR A 52 7.23 -12.09 -11.63
CA THR A 52 8.32 -12.28 -12.59
C THR A 52 7.93 -13.13 -13.80
N ASP A 53 6.74 -13.76 -13.80
CA ASP A 53 6.29 -14.56 -14.94
C ASP A 53 5.97 -13.69 -16.16
N VAL A 54 6.67 -13.95 -17.26
CA VAL A 54 6.60 -13.15 -18.49
C VAL A 54 5.21 -13.21 -19.13
N GLU A 55 4.59 -14.40 -19.13
CA GLU A 55 3.26 -14.56 -19.71
C GLU A 55 2.21 -13.80 -18.90
N THR A 56 2.21 -13.96 -17.58
CA THR A 56 1.32 -13.22 -16.68
C THR A 56 1.47 -11.71 -16.89
N ARG A 57 2.70 -11.19 -16.90
CA ARG A 57 2.95 -9.75 -17.13
C ARG A 57 2.47 -9.28 -18.49
N ALA A 58 2.69 -10.07 -19.54
CA ALA A 58 2.22 -9.74 -20.89
C ALA A 58 0.69 -9.73 -20.97
N GLN A 59 0.01 -10.65 -20.27
CA GLN A 59 -1.45 -10.68 -20.20
C GLN A 59 -2.00 -9.47 -19.43
N THR A 60 -1.44 -9.13 -18.26
CA THR A 60 -1.90 -7.98 -17.47
C THR A 60 -1.61 -6.65 -18.16
N ALA A 61 -0.47 -6.54 -18.86
CA ALA A 61 -0.09 -5.33 -19.60
C ALA A 61 -1.07 -4.96 -20.73
N ARG A 62 -1.88 -5.92 -21.21
CA ARG A 62 -2.96 -5.64 -22.19
C ARG A 62 -4.06 -4.76 -21.60
N HIS A 63 -4.23 -4.77 -20.28
CA HIS A 63 -5.21 -3.94 -19.58
C HIS A 63 -4.59 -2.61 -19.13
N SER A 64 -3.38 -2.65 -18.58
CA SER A 64 -2.62 -1.47 -18.18
C SER A 64 -1.13 -1.76 -18.27
N PRO A 65 -0.38 -1.13 -19.18
CA PRO A 65 1.07 -1.23 -19.24
C PRO A 65 1.70 -0.71 -17.93
N MET A 66 2.74 -1.39 -17.44
CA MET A 66 3.46 -0.95 -16.23
C MET A 66 4.32 0.28 -16.51
N GLY A 67 4.20 1.30 -15.68
CA GLY A 67 5.09 2.45 -15.62
C GLY A 67 6.46 2.15 -14.99
N GLU A 68 7.39 3.10 -15.08
CA GLU A 68 8.78 2.95 -14.58
C GLU A 68 8.87 2.65 -13.08
N ARG A 69 7.91 3.16 -12.29
CA ARG A 69 7.88 3.02 -10.82
C ARG A 69 6.78 2.08 -10.34
N GLU A 70 6.16 1.34 -11.25
CA GLU A 70 5.12 0.39 -10.93
C GLU A 70 5.70 -1.01 -10.88
N THR A 71 5.21 -1.82 -9.95
CA THR A 71 5.49 -3.25 -9.92
C THR A 71 4.19 -4.01 -9.74
N MET A 72 4.13 -5.20 -10.34
CA MET A 72 3.03 -6.11 -10.14
C MET A 72 3.39 -7.01 -8.96
N VAL A 73 2.55 -7.06 -7.94
CA VAL A 73 2.78 -7.93 -6.75
C VAL A 73 1.81 -9.10 -6.75
N ARG A 74 2.33 -10.31 -6.48
CA ARG A 74 1.48 -11.49 -6.37
C ARG A 74 0.98 -11.66 -4.94
N ILE A 75 -0.32 -11.49 -4.75
CA ILE A 75 -0.96 -11.71 -3.45
C ILE A 75 -1.52 -13.13 -3.35
N PRO A 76 -1.17 -13.91 -2.31
CA PRO A 76 -1.67 -15.27 -2.14
C PRO A 76 -3.19 -15.33 -2.01
N ALA A 77 -3.82 -16.30 -2.68
CA ALA A 77 -5.28 -16.44 -2.71
C ALA A 77 -5.93 -16.58 -1.31
N ARG A 78 -5.20 -17.13 -0.35
CA ARG A 78 -5.64 -17.26 1.06
C ARG A 78 -5.83 -15.92 1.77
N MET A 79 -5.18 -14.85 1.32
CA MET A 79 -5.33 -13.52 1.90
C MET A 79 -6.59 -12.79 1.42
N ARG A 80 -7.29 -13.28 0.38
CA ARG A 80 -8.45 -12.58 -0.21
C ARG A 80 -9.50 -12.21 0.84
N LYS A 81 -9.85 -13.15 1.72
CA LYS A 81 -10.83 -12.92 2.79
C LYS A 81 -10.32 -11.90 3.82
N LEU A 82 -9.07 -12.04 4.26
CA LEU A 82 -8.46 -11.12 5.23
C LEU A 82 -8.40 -9.69 4.69
N ILE A 83 -8.06 -9.51 3.41
CA ILE A 83 -8.04 -8.21 2.75
C ILE A 83 -9.44 -7.61 2.73
N LEU A 84 -10.46 -8.38 2.32
CA LEU A 84 -11.85 -7.89 2.30
C LEU A 84 -12.34 -7.48 3.68
N GLU A 85 -12.04 -8.26 4.72
CA GLU A 85 -12.39 -7.94 6.11
C GLU A 85 -11.68 -6.68 6.58
N ALA A 86 -10.38 -6.54 6.30
CA ALA A 86 -9.62 -5.37 6.70
C ALA A 86 -10.10 -4.09 6.00
N LEU A 87 -10.39 -4.16 4.69
CA LEU A 87 -10.95 -3.01 3.97
C LEU A 87 -12.34 -2.64 4.47
N SER A 88 -13.19 -3.63 4.79
CA SER A 88 -14.51 -3.36 5.36
C SER A 88 -14.41 -2.66 6.71
N ALA A 89 -13.45 -3.07 7.55
CA ALA A 89 -13.22 -2.43 8.85
C ALA A 89 -12.77 -0.97 8.70
N VAL A 90 -11.88 -0.68 7.74
CA VAL A 90 -11.48 0.71 7.42
C VAL A 90 -12.68 1.56 7.01
N GLU A 91 -13.52 1.07 6.10
CA GLU A 91 -14.71 1.80 5.61
C GLU A 91 -15.75 2.05 6.72
N ASN A 92 -15.89 1.11 7.65
CA ASN A 92 -16.82 1.22 8.76
C ASN A 92 -16.28 2.05 9.94
N GLY A 93 -14.99 2.41 9.93
CA GLY A 93 -14.31 3.00 11.08
C GLY A 93 -14.11 2.03 12.24
N ASP A 94 -14.16 0.73 11.97
CA ASP A 94 -13.89 -0.30 12.96
C ASP A 94 -12.38 -0.35 13.28
N PRO A 95 -11.99 -0.77 14.50
CA PRO A 95 -10.60 -1.01 14.81
C PRO A 95 -10.01 -2.07 13.86
N VAL A 96 -8.99 -1.66 13.11
CA VAL A 96 -8.11 -2.57 12.36
C VAL A 96 -6.94 -2.97 13.24
N HIS A 97 -6.50 -4.22 13.04
CA HIS A 97 -5.83 -5.04 14.04
C HIS A 97 -4.37 -4.65 14.35
#